data_AF-A0A096LZ07-F1
#
_entry.id   AF-A0A096LZ07-F1
#
_cell.length_a   1.000
_cell.length_b   1.000
_cell.length_c   1.000
_cell.angle_alpha   90.00
_cell.angle_beta   90.00
_cell.angle_gamma   90.00
#
_symmetry.space_group_name_H-M   'P 1'
#
loop_
_entity.id
_entity.type
_entity.pdbx_description
1 polymer ?
#
loop_
_entity_poly.entity_id
_entity_poly.type
_entity_poly.pdbx_seq_one_letter_code
_entity_poly.pdbx_strand_id
1 'polypeptide(L)'
;LTGGAGCGKSHVIKCVYQEATKLLRQLPRLPFTGTAAYNISGKTLHSILKLPKSLKPPYKGLGNSLDEVRAVLSNVEILIIDEISMVSKDLLAYVHWRFQQIKGNNRFMGGVSVLAVGDFFQLPPLGRAKPLCVAEDGMLDFWNENFQMISLTEIMRQKDDRAFAELLNRIRVKGKADLLSEDDRSLLIQAVTDPKECPMDVLHIFATNKQVDNHNAAVVASFGAVTVDIQAE
;
A
#
# COMPACT_ATOMS: atom_id res chain seq x y z
N LEU A 1 -9.15 -2.22 -7.25
CA LEU A 1 -9.97 -1.10 -6.75
C LEU A 1 -9.11 0.16 -6.70
N THR A 2 -9.53 1.23 -7.35
CA THR A 2 -8.86 2.54 -7.35
C THR A 2 -9.83 3.63 -6.92
N GLY A 3 -9.34 4.84 -6.67
CA GLY A 3 -10.15 6.00 -6.33
C GLY A 3 -9.29 7.09 -5.71
N GLY A 4 -9.78 8.33 -5.77
CA GLY A 4 -9.09 9.48 -5.18
C GLY A 4 -8.89 9.37 -3.66
N ALA A 5 -8.14 10.32 -3.11
CA ALA A 5 -8.03 10.47 -1.67
C ALA A 5 -9.43 10.68 -1.06
N GLY A 6 -9.74 9.98 0.03
CA GLY A 6 -11.01 10.14 0.72
C GLY A 6 -12.21 9.38 0.13
N CYS A 7 -12.08 8.59 -0.95
CA CYS A 7 -13.19 7.82 -1.53
C CYS A 7 -13.60 6.55 -0.75
N GLY A 8 -13.12 6.35 0.47
CA GLY A 8 -13.52 5.19 1.30
C GLY A 8 -12.87 3.85 0.94
N LYS A 9 -11.77 3.83 0.18
CA LYS A 9 -11.02 2.60 -0.17
C LYS A 9 -10.75 1.67 1.02
N SER A 10 -10.19 2.21 2.11
CA SER A 10 -9.90 1.44 3.33
C SER A 10 -11.17 0.90 4.02
N HIS A 11 -12.29 1.60 3.89
CA HIS A 11 -13.57 1.12 4.40
C HIS A 11 -14.06 -0.09 3.60
N VAL A 12 -13.97 -0.05 2.26
CA VAL A 12 -14.29 -1.21 1.40
C VAL A 12 -13.43 -2.41 1.76
N ILE A 13 -12.12 -2.21 1.96
CA ILE A 13 -11.24 -3.28 2.40
C ILE A 13 -11.72 -3.90 3.72
N LYS A 14 -12.05 -3.07 4.72
CA LYS A 14 -12.55 -3.53 6.02
C LYS A 14 -13.82 -4.37 5.87
N CYS A 15 -14.77 -3.91 5.06
CA CYS A 15 -16.02 -4.63 4.81
C CYS A 15 -15.78 -5.97 4.11
N VAL A 16 -14.97 -5.99 3.05
CA VAL A 16 -14.62 -7.23 2.33
C VAL A 16 -13.92 -8.21 3.26
N TYR A 17 -12.95 -7.74 4.06
CA TYR A 17 -12.25 -8.59 5.03
C TYR A 17 -13.21 -9.24 6.03
N GLN A 18 -14.13 -8.46 6.60
CA GLN A 18 -15.09 -8.94 7.59
C GLN A 18 -16.04 -9.98 6.99
N GLU A 19 -16.62 -9.69 5.82
CA GLU A 19 -17.56 -10.60 5.17
C GLU A 19 -16.88 -11.87 4.64
N ALA A 20 -15.71 -11.75 4.01
CA ALA A 20 -14.93 -12.91 3.60
C ALA A 20 -14.56 -13.81 4.78
N THR A 21 -14.15 -13.23 5.91
CA THR A 21 -13.82 -14.00 7.12
C THR A 21 -15.05 -14.76 7.64
N LYS A 22 -16.23 -14.13 7.62
CA LYS A 22 -17.48 -14.80 8.03
C LYS A 22 -17.83 -15.96 7.09
N LEU A 23 -17.78 -15.75 5.78
CA LEU A 23 -18.11 -16.77 4.78
C LEU A 23 -17.15 -17.95 4.83
N LEU A 24 -15.85 -17.68 4.90
CA LEU A 24 -14.84 -18.73 5.00
C LEU A 24 -14.97 -19.52 6.31
N ARG A 25 -15.44 -18.89 7.41
CA ARG A 25 -15.70 -19.56 8.71
C ARG A 25 -16.80 -20.59 8.67
N GLN A 26 -17.78 -20.37 7.81
CA GLN A 26 -18.93 -21.24 7.69
C GLN A 26 -18.68 -22.44 6.76
N LEU A 27 -17.57 -22.45 6.00
CA LEU A 27 -17.22 -23.55 5.11
C LEU A 27 -16.53 -24.69 5.88
N PRO A 28 -17.13 -25.88 5.99
CA PRO A 28 -16.69 -26.96 6.89
C PRO A 28 -15.42 -27.71 6.44
N ARG A 29 -14.65 -27.21 5.45
CA ARG A 29 -13.54 -27.95 4.81
C ARG A 29 -12.16 -27.28 4.85
N LEU A 30 -11.99 -26.16 5.54
CA LEU A 30 -10.70 -25.44 5.55
C LEU A 30 -10.19 -25.25 6.99
N PRO A 31 -9.08 -25.89 7.39
CA PRO A 31 -8.41 -25.55 8.65
C PRO A 31 -8.02 -24.07 8.62
N PHE A 32 -8.42 -23.37 9.68
CA PHE A 32 -8.63 -21.94 9.69
C PHE A 32 -7.34 -21.12 9.77
N THR A 33 -6.86 -20.59 8.64
CA THR A 33 -6.03 -19.36 8.56
C THR A 33 -6.32 -18.58 7.28
N GLY A 34 -7.61 -18.41 6.94
CA GLY A 34 -8.06 -17.55 5.84
C GLY A 34 -7.86 -16.07 6.18
N THR A 35 -6.61 -15.65 6.33
CA THR A 35 -6.26 -14.25 6.62
C THR A 35 -6.12 -13.56 5.28
N ALA A 36 -7.10 -12.72 4.94
CA ALA A 36 -6.87 -11.71 3.92
C ALA A 36 -5.68 -10.86 4.39
N ALA A 37 -4.55 -10.95 3.70
CA ALA A 37 -3.32 -10.27 4.09
C ALA A 37 -3.42 -8.77 3.83
N TYR A 38 -4.29 -8.08 4.56
CA TYR A 38 -4.13 -6.65 4.76
C TYR A 38 -2.74 -6.42 5.38
N ASN A 39 -2.31 -5.17 5.36
CA ASN A 39 -1.36 -4.65 6.34
C ASN A 39 -1.84 -4.81 7.82
N ILE A 40 -2.77 -5.75 8.12
CA ILE A 40 -3.31 -6.08 9.44
C ILE A 40 -2.16 -6.81 10.13
N SER A 41 -1.57 -6.15 11.12
CA SER A 41 -0.35 -6.52 11.87
C SER A 41 0.96 -5.93 11.34
N GLY A 42 0.94 -4.98 10.40
CA GLY A 42 2.12 -4.18 10.02
C GLY A 42 3.25 -4.95 9.33
N LYS A 43 2.99 -6.16 8.82
CA LYS A 43 3.98 -6.96 8.11
C LYS A 43 3.88 -6.72 6.61
N THR A 44 5.01 -6.39 5.99
CA THR A 44 5.10 -6.17 4.54
C THR A 44 4.99 -7.48 3.75
N LEU A 45 4.63 -7.39 2.46
CA LEU A 45 4.67 -8.54 1.53
C LEU A 45 6.03 -9.26 1.57
N HIS A 46 7.12 -8.51 1.67
CA HIS A 46 8.48 -9.06 1.78
C HIS A 46 8.64 -9.96 3.01
N SER A 47 8.12 -9.54 4.16
CA SER A 47 8.21 -10.29 5.42
C SER A 47 7.33 -11.55 5.38
N ILE A 48 6.06 -11.41 5.01
CA ILE A 48 5.07 -12.52 5.03
C ILE A 48 5.48 -13.63 4.05
N LEU A 49 5.94 -13.26 2.86
CA LEU A 49 6.28 -14.20 1.79
C LEU A 49 7.76 -14.59 1.77
N LYS A 50 8.54 -14.14 2.77
CA LYS A 50 10.00 -14.29 2.85
C LYS A 50 10.67 -14.02 1.50
N LEU A 51 10.38 -12.84 0.93
CA LEU A 51 10.94 -12.43 -0.36
C LEU A 51 12.39 -11.99 -0.16
N PRO A 52 13.29 -12.28 -1.12
CA PRO A 52 14.65 -11.77 -1.07
C PRO A 52 14.64 -10.23 -1.22
N LYS A 53 15.64 -9.55 -0.63
CA LYS A 53 15.83 -8.10 -0.79
C LYS A 53 15.98 -7.68 -2.25
N SER A 54 16.54 -8.55 -3.09
CA SER A 54 16.67 -8.34 -4.52
C SER A 54 15.75 -9.28 -5.28
N LEU A 55 14.79 -8.70 -5.99
CA LEU A 55 13.78 -9.39 -6.79
C LEU A 55 14.25 -9.57 -8.25
N LYS A 56 15.57 -9.63 -8.47
CA LYS A 56 16.11 -9.85 -9.81
C LYS A 56 15.85 -11.29 -10.25
N PRO A 57 15.59 -11.53 -11.55
CA PRO A 57 15.54 -12.88 -12.09
C PRO A 57 16.93 -13.55 -12.03
N PRO A 58 17.01 -14.89 -11.97
CA PRO A 58 15.88 -15.82 -11.91
C PRO A 58 15.18 -15.83 -10.53
N TYR A 59 13.95 -16.34 -10.49
CA TYR A 59 13.17 -16.46 -9.27
C TYR A 59 13.88 -17.26 -8.18
N LYS A 60 13.88 -16.74 -6.95
CA LYS A 60 14.47 -17.40 -5.77
C LYS A 60 13.39 -18.06 -4.90
N GLY A 61 13.36 -19.39 -4.92
CA GLY A 61 12.45 -20.21 -4.10
C GLY A 61 12.73 -20.15 -2.59
N LEU A 62 11.79 -20.65 -1.77
CA LEU A 62 11.91 -20.66 -0.31
C LEU A 62 12.89 -21.70 0.27
N GLY A 63 13.27 -22.73 -0.49
CA GLY A 63 14.07 -23.85 0.04
C GLY A 63 13.44 -24.44 1.31
N ASN A 64 14.23 -24.57 2.38
CA ASN A 64 13.79 -25.13 3.67
C ASN A 64 12.71 -24.30 4.38
N SER A 65 12.57 -23.02 4.06
CA SER A 65 11.52 -22.16 4.64
C SER A 65 10.12 -22.40 4.03
N LEU A 66 10.00 -23.29 3.04
CA LEU A 66 8.73 -23.54 2.36
C LEU A 66 7.65 -24.06 3.30
N ASP A 67 7.99 -25.01 4.17
CA ASP A 67 7.02 -25.63 5.07
C ASP A 67 6.50 -24.64 6.12
N GLU A 68 7.38 -23.78 6.63
CA GLU A 68 7.00 -22.69 7.53
C GLU A 68 6.01 -21.72 6.88
N VAL A 69 6.26 -21.33 5.62
CA VAL A 69 5.37 -20.41 4.90
C VAL A 69 4.05 -21.11 4.53
N ARG A 70 4.10 -22.40 4.16
CA ARG A 70 2.89 -23.21 3.89
C ARG A 70 2.03 -23.40 5.13
N ALA A 71 2.62 -23.58 6.31
CA ALA A 71 1.88 -23.68 7.56
C ALA A 71 0.98 -22.45 7.79
N VAL A 72 1.42 -21.27 7.32
CA VAL A 72 0.66 -20.01 7.46
C VAL A 72 -0.26 -19.75 6.27
N LEU A 73 0.24 -19.94 5.04
CA LEU A 73 -0.39 -19.41 3.82
C LEU A 73 -1.06 -20.48 2.93
N SER A 74 -0.94 -21.77 3.25
CA SER A 74 -1.53 -22.84 2.43
C SER A 74 -3.05 -22.72 2.26
N ASN A 75 -3.76 -22.24 3.29
CA ASN A 75 -5.22 -22.11 3.31
C ASN A 75 -5.71 -20.68 2.99
N VAL A 76 -4.83 -19.79 2.51
CA VAL A 76 -5.23 -18.44 2.10
C VAL A 76 -6.01 -18.52 0.80
N GLU A 77 -7.25 -18.02 0.81
CA GLU A 77 -8.12 -17.99 -0.37
C GLU A 77 -8.20 -16.58 -1.01
N ILE A 78 -8.01 -15.53 -0.19
CA ILE A 78 -8.07 -14.14 -0.63
C ILE A 78 -6.82 -13.41 -0.16
N LEU A 79 -6.14 -12.72 -1.08
CA LEU A 79 -5.05 -11.80 -0.81
C LEU A 79 -5.55 -10.37 -1.03
N ILE A 80 -5.41 -9.51 -0.03
CA ILE A 80 -5.66 -8.08 -0.18
C ILE A 80 -4.30 -7.38 -0.29
N ILE A 81 -4.15 -6.43 -1.19
CA ILE A 81 -2.92 -5.62 -1.29
C ILE A 81 -3.35 -4.17 -1.18
N ASP A 82 -3.03 -3.54 -0.05
CA ASP A 82 -3.22 -2.09 0.13
C ASP A 82 -2.01 -1.34 -0.45
N GLU A 83 -2.22 -0.09 -0.87
CA GLU A 83 -1.23 0.75 -1.55
C GLU A 83 -0.53 0.07 -2.74
N ILE A 84 -1.33 -0.53 -3.64
CA ILE A 84 -0.84 -1.19 -4.86
C ILE A 84 0.03 -0.28 -5.75
N SER A 85 -0.07 1.05 -5.62
CA SER A 85 0.75 2.00 -6.37
C SER A 85 2.25 1.87 -6.08
N MET A 86 2.60 1.41 -4.88
CA MET A 86 3.99 1.19 -4.47
C MET A 86 4.51 -0.19 -4.83
N VAL A 87 3.66 -1.09 -5.34
CA VAL A 87 4.07 -2.42 -5.79
C VAL A 87 4.65 -2.31 -7.19
N SER A 88 5.84 -2.88 -7.39
CA SER A 88 6.49 -2.94 -8.70
C SER A 88 6.08 -4.19 -9.48
N LYS A 89 6.33 -4.17 -10.81
CA LYS A 89 6.16 -5.36 -11.66
C LYS A 89 6.91 -6.58 -11.13
N ASP A 90 8.18 -6.39 -10.77
CA ASP A 90 9.02 -7.47 -10.21
C ASP A 90 8.43 -8.03 -8.92
N LEU A 91 7.93 -7.15 -8.04
CA LEU A 91 7.31 -7.58 -6.78
C LEU A 91 6.03 -8.37 -7.04
N LEU A 92 5.16 -7.91 -7.95
CA LEU A 92 3.94 -8.63 -8.29
C LEU A 92 4.25 -10.01 -8.91
N ALA A 93 5.26 -10.09 -9.79
CA ALA A 93 5.72 -11.36 -10.36
C ALA A 93 6.26 -12.32 -9.29
N TYR A 94 7.09 -11.81 -8.36
CA TYR A 94 7.58 -12.61 -7.24
C TYR A 94 6.48 -13.11 -6.32
N VAL A 95 5.46 -12.28 -6.05
CA VAL A 95 4.26 -12.68 -5.29
C VAL A 95 3.53 -13.80 -6.03
N HIS A 96 3.30 -13.65 -7.33
CA HIS A 96 2.66 -14.66 -8.17
C HIS A 96 3.39 -16.01 -8.10
N TRP A 97 4.70 -16.05 -8.38
CA TRP A 97 5.49 -17.29 -8.32
C TRP A 97 5.56 -17.86 -6.91
N ARG A 98 5.60 -17.02 -5.88
CA ARG A 98 5.58 -17.47 -4.49
C ARG A 98 4.27 -18.17 -4.13
N PHE A 99 3.13 -17.65 -4.55
CA PHE A 99 1.86 -18.33 -4.32
C PHE A 99 1.73 -19.64 -5.11
N GLN A 100 2.25 -19.70 -6.35
CA GLN A 100 2.35 -20.96 -7.09
C GLN A 100 3.20 -22.00 -6.34
N GLN A 101 4.35 -21.59 -5.80
CA GLN A 101 5.21 -22.46 -4.98
C GLN A 101 4.51 -22.94 -3.69
N ILE A 102 3.83 -22.05 -2.98
CA ILE A 102 3.11 -22.37 -1.74
C ILE A 102 1.97 -23.35 -2.04
N LYS A 103 1.14 -23.07 -3.04
CA LYS A 103 -0.07 -23.83 -3.40
C LYS A 103 0.21 -25.07 -4.25
N GLY A 104 1.42 -25.22 -4.79
CA GLY A 104 1.83 -26.37 -5.59
C GLY A 104 1.09 -26.48 -6.93
N ASN A 105 0.73 -25.35 -7.55
CA ASN A 105 0.04 -25.32 -8.83
C ASN A 105 0.47 -24.13 -9.69
N ASN A 106 0.15 -24.18 -10.99
CA ASN A 106 0.53 -23.14 -11.97
C ASN A 106 -0.59 -22.12 -12.24
N ARG A 107 -1.64 -22.07 -11.42
CA ARG A 107 -2.69 -21.06 -11.58
C ARG A 107 -2.13 -19.68 -11.25
N PHE A 108 -2.73 -18.63 -11.80
CA PHE A 108 -2.38 -17.27 -11.42
C PHE A 108 -2.50 -17.10 -9.91
N MET A 109 -1.44 -16.59 -9.27
CA MET A 109 -1.38 -16.40 -7.81
C MET A 109 -1.68 -17.70 -7.02
N GLY A 110 -1.35 -18.88 -7.58
CA GLY A 110 -1.64 -20.17 -6.95
C GLY A 110 -3.14 -20.48 -6.80
N GLY A 111 -4.01 -19.74 -7.50
CA GLY A 111 -5.46 -19.83 -7.38
C GLY A 111 -6.06 -18.91 -6.30
N VAL A 112 -5.26 -18.07 -5.65
CA VAL A 112 -5.72 -17.10 -4.65
C VAL A 112 -6.40 -15.92 -5.34
N SER A 113 -7.58 -15.52 -4.84
CA SER A 113 -8.27 -14.33 -5.32
C SER A 113 -7.60 -13.07 -4.80
N VAL A 114 -7.26 -12.11 -5.67
CA VAL A 114 -6.52 -10.91 -5.26
C VAL A 114 -7.39 -9.65 -5.35
N LEU A 115 -7.54 -8.96 -4.21
CA LEU A 115 -8.08 -7.60 -4.13
C LEU A 115 -6.94 -6.60 -3.96
N ALA A 116 -6.50 -6.02 -5.08
CA ALA A 116 -5.54 -4.92 -5.06
C ALA A 116 -6.26 -3.57 -4.91
N VAL A 117 -5.80 -2.74 -3.97
CA VAL A 117 -6.38 -1.43 -3.65
C VAL A 117 -5.28 -0.39 -3.57
N GLY A 118 -5.55 0.80 -4.12
CA GLY A 118 -4.63 1.93 -4.03
C GLY A 118 -4.95 3.00 -5.07
N ASP A 119 -4.01 3.89 -5.31
CA ASP A 119 -4.17 4.99 -6.26
C ASP A 119 -2.84 5.27 -6.97
N PHE A 120 -2.75 4.97 -8.27
CA PHE A 120 -1.51 5.16 -9.05
C PHE A 120 -1.09 6.62 -9.22
N PHE A 121 -1.93 7.58 -8.86
CA PHE A 121 -1.57 9.00 -8.79
C PHE A 121 -0.86 9.38 -7.48
N GLN A 122 -0.71 8.44 -6.54
CA GLN A 122 0.08 8.63 -5.32
C GLN A 122 1.54 8.21 -5.55
N LEU A 123 2.22 7.76 -4.49
CA LEU A 123 3.63 7.39 -4.55
C LEU A 123 3.83 6.14 -5.43
N PRO A 124 4.77 6.19 -6.40
CA PRO A 124 5.17 5.03 -7.18
C PRO A 124 6.07 4.10 -6.34
N PRO A 125 6.47 2.92 -6.88
CA PRO A 125 7.44 2.06 -6.23
C PRO A 125 8.77 2.78 -6.00
N LEU A 126 9.47 2.41 -4.92
CA LEU A 126 10.72 3.06 -4.53
C LEU A 126 11.87 2.78 -5.52
N GLY A 127 12.74 3.78 -5.69
CA GLY A 127 13.99 3.65 -6.45
C GLY A 127 13.76 3.55 -7.96
N ARG A 128 14.39 2.55 -8.60
CA ARG A 128 14.30 2.31 -10.05
C ARG A 128 13.26 1.25 -10.42
N ALA A 129 12.45 0.83 -9.45
CA ALA A 129 11.45 -0.21 -9.66
C ALA A 129 10.32 0.32 -10.56
N LYS A 130 9.83 -0.54 -11.46
CA LYS A 130 8.84 -0.15 -12.46
C LYS A 130 7.41 -0.21 -11.92
N PRO A 131 6.60 0.85 -12.05
CA PRO A 131 5.18 0.82 -11.69
C PRO A 131 4.39 -0.19 -12.53
N LEU A 132 3.29 -0.70 -11.97
CA LEU A 132 2.38 -1.64 -12.66
C LEU A 132 1.61 -0.99 -13.80
N CYS A 133 1.29 0.30 -13.70
CA CYS A 133 0.48 1.03 -14.67
C CYS A 133 1.24 1.47 -15.94
N VAL A 134 2.51 1.08 -16.09
CA VAL A 134 3.35 1.44 -17.26
C VAL A 134 3.56 0.21 -18.12
N ALA A 135 3.07 0.21 -19.35
CA ALA A 135 3.32 -0.88 -20.30
C ALA A 135 4.80 -0.91 -20.71
N GLU A 136 5.36 -2.11 -20.88
CA GLU A 136 6.71 -2.32 -21.42
C GLU A 136 6.69 -3.45 -22.43
N ASP A 137 7.21 -3.20 -23.62
CA ASP A 137 7.25 -4.20 -24.69
C ASP A 137 8.16 -5.38 -24.31
N GLY A 138 7.67 -6.60 -24.55
CA GLY A 138 8.43 -7.83 -24.37
C GLY A 138 8.57 -8.33 -22.91
N MET A 139 7.86 -7.73 -21.96
CA MET A 139 7.78 -8.23 -20.57
C MET A 139 6.40 -8.80 -20.24
N LEU A 140 6.37 -9.78 -19.33
CA LEU A 140 5.12 -10.32 -18.77
C LEU A 140 4.39 -9.24 -17.99
N ASP A 141 3.12 -9.00 -18.34
CA ASP A 141 2.27 -8.01 -17.71
C ASP A 141 1.14 -8.66 -16.91
N PHE A 142 1.51 -9.21 -15.75
CA PHE A 142 0.55 -9.83 -14.84
C PHE A 142 -0.56 -8.88 -14.39
N TRP A 143 -0.32 -7.56 -14.41
CA TRP A 143 -1.30 -6.58 -13.98
C TRP A 143 -2.41 -6.43 -15.03
N ASN A 144 -2.06 -6.06 -16.26
CA ASN A 144 -3.04 -5.81 -17.31
C ASN A 144 -3.76 -7.09 -17.78
N GLU A 145 -3.10 -8.25 -17.70
CA GLU A 145 -3.68 -9.53 -18.13
C GLU A 145 -4.66 -10.14 -17.12
N ASN A 146 -4.51 -9.88 -15.82
CA ASN A 146 -5.22 -10.64 -14.77
C ASN A 146 -6.09 -9.79 -13.84
N PHE A 147 -6.01 -8.46 -13.88
CA PHE A 147 -6.77 -7.59 -12.99
C PHE A 147 -7.87 -6.79 -13.70
N GLN A 148 -9.03 -6.72 -13.07
CA GLN A 148 -10.11 -5.82 -13.45
C GLN A 148 -10.09 -4.56 -12.59
N MET A 149 -10.14 -3.39 -13.23
CA MET A 149 -10.12 -2.11 -12.53
C MET A 149 -11.54 -1.62 -12.22
N ILE A 150 -11.79 -1.35 -10.95
CA ILE A 150 -13.03 -0.72 -10.45
C ILE A 150 -12.62 0.58 -9.75
N SER A 151 -13.28 1.69 -10.09
CA SER A 151 -12.98 3.03 -9.54
C SER A 151 -14.08 3.49 -8.59
N LEU A 152 -13.70 3.92 -7.39
CA LEU A 152 -14.57 4.64 -6.47
C LEU A 152 -14.55 6.13 -6.83
N THR A 153 -15.71 6.69 -7.13
CA THR A 153 -15.87 8.06 -7.62
C THR A 153 -16.42 9.02 -6.56
N GLU A 154 -17.17 8.51 -5.58
CA GLU A 154 -17.75 9.34 -4.54
C GLU A 154 -16.72 9.68 -3.44
N ILE A 155 -16.62 10.97 -3.10
CA ILE A 155 -15.74 11.47 -2.03
C ILE A 155 -16.47 11.34 -0.69
N MET A 156 -15.87 10.62 0.25
CA MET A 156 -16.49 10.30 1.54
C MET A 156 -15.90 11.09 2.72
N ARG A 157 -14.63 11.51 2.65
CA ARG A 157 -13.91 12.13 3.78
C ARG A 157 -14.13 13.64 3.88
N GLN A 158 -14.07 14.37 2.76
CA GLN A 158 -14.21 15.83 2.72
C GLN A 158 -15.63 16.26 2.32
N LYS A 159 -16.68 15.63 2.87
CA LYS A 159 -18.06 15.95 2.48
C LYS A 159 -18.45 17.39 2.80
N ASP A 160 -17.90 17.94 3.88
CA ASP A 160 -18.20 19.29 4.36
C ASP A 160 -17.39 20.39 3.65
N ASP A 161 -16.33 20.03 2.91
CA ASP A 161 -15.51 20.95 2.12
C ASP A 161 -15.30 20.41 0.70
N ARG A 162 -16.36 20.54 -0.10
CA ARG A 162 -16.38 20.07 -1.48
C ARG A 162 -15.40 20.83 -2.37
N ALA A 163 -15.21 22.13 -2.14
CA ALA A 163 -14.30 22.97 -2.92
C ALA A 163 -12.86 22.47 -2.77
N PHE A 164 -12.44 22.19 -1.54
CA PHE A 164 -11.13 21.61 -1.25
C PHE A 164 -10.98 20.18 -1.81
N ALA A 165 -12.04 19.37 -1.73
CA ALA A 165 -12.02 18.02 -2.28
C ALA A 165 -11.84 18.01 -3.83
N GLU A 166 -12.54 18.91 -4.52
CA GLU A 166 -12.44 19.07 -5.97
C GLU A 166 -11.05 19.62 -6.37
N LEU A 167 -10.51 20.57 -5.60
CA LEU A 167 -9.12 21.03 -5.72
C LEU A 167 -8.13 19.87 -5.64
N LEU A 168 -8.21 19.03 -4.61
CA LEU A 168 -7.30 17.89 -4.43
C LEU A 168 -7.38 16.91 -5.62
N ASN A 169 -8.58 16.68 -6.17
CA ASN A 169 -8.74 15.85 -7.36
C ASN A 169 -8.16 16.47 -8.63
N ARG A 170 -8.19 17.80 -8.78
CA ARG A 170 -7.50 18.51 -9.87
C ARG A 170 -5.99 18.38 -9.74
N ILE A 171 -5.45 18.54 -8.53
CA ILE A 171 -4.00 18.42 -8.26
C ILE A 171 -3.52 16.98 -8.50
N ARG A 172 -4.32 15.98 -8.10
CA ARG A 172 -3.99 14.55 -8.20
C ARG A 172 -3.51 14.12 -9.59
N VAL A 173 -4.02 14.71 -10.66
CA VAL A 173 -3.70 14.34 -12.05
C VAL A 173 -2.68 15.26 -12.73
N LYS A 174 -2.16 16.27 -12.01
CA LYS A 174 -1.19 17.23 -12.54
C LYS A 174 0.24 16.66 -12.49
N GLY A 175 0.98 16.87 -13.56
CA GLY A 175 2.42 16.69 -13.62
C GLY A 175 3.18 17.91 -13.10
N LYS A 176 4.50 17.77 -12.93
CA LYS A 176 5.38 18.83 -12.39
C LYS A 176 5.35 20.13 -13.19
N ALA A 177 5.07 20.06 -14.50
CA ALA A 177 5.04 21.22 -15.39
C ALA A 177 3.65 21.89 -15.46
N ASP A 178 2.61 21.26 -14.89
CA ASP A 178 1.26 21.79 -14.99
C ASP A 178 1.03 22.90 -13.98
N LEU A 179 0.55 24.04 -14.46
CA LEU A 179 0.23 25.19 -13.61
C LEU A 179 -1.06 24.93 -12.82
N LEU A 180 -1.10 25.39 -11.57
CA LEU A 180 -2.33 25.49 -10.78
C LEU A 180 -3.13 26.73 -11.23
N SER A 181 -4.45 26.70 -11.13
CA SER A 181 -5.24 27.93 -11.28
C SER A 181 -4.94 28.88 -10.11
N GLU A 182 -5.15 30.18 -10.32
CA GLU A 182 -4.99 31.16 -9.24
C GLU A 182 -5.95 30.90 -8.07
N ASP A 183 -7.17 30.42 -8.35
CA ASP A 183 -8.14 30.02 -7.32
C ASP A 183 -7.63 28.82 -6.50
N ASP A 184 -7.10 27.80 -7.18
CA ASP A 184 -6.53 26.60 -6.54
C ASP A 184 -5.34 26.96 -5.65
N ARG A 185 -4.46 27.82 -6.17
CA ARG A 185 -3.30 28.33 -5.44
C ARG A 185 -3.72 29.17 -4.24
N SER A 186 -4.71 30.04 -4.39
CA SER A 186 -5.22 30.87 -3.29
C SER A 186 -5.82 30.02 -2.18
N LEU A 187 -6.61 28.99 -2.53
CA LEU A 187 -7.20 28.07 -1.56
C LEU A 187 -6.13 27.26 -0.79
N LEU A 188 -5.04 26.84 -1.44
CA LEU A 188 -3.92 26.18 -0.76
C LEU A 188 -3.15 27.11 0.18
N ILE A 189 -2.89 28.35 -0.25
CA ILE A 189 -2.10 29.32 0.54
C ILE A 189 -2.85 29.76 1.79
N GLN A 190 -4.19 29.75 1.79
CA GLN A 190 -5.00 30.03 2.99
C GLN A 190 -4.71 29.07 4.15
N ALA A 191 -4.24 27.86 3.86
CA ALA A 191 -3.86 26.88 4.88
C ALA A 191 -2.41 27.06 5.39
N VAL A 192 -1.63 27.99 4.82
CA VAL A 192 -0.24 28.23 5.23
C VAL A 192 -0.22 29.21 6.39
N THR A 193 0.21 28.74 7.56
CA THR A 193 0.43 29.54 8.76
C THR A 193 1.92 29.76 9.01
N ASP A 194 2.26 30.69 9.92
CA ASP A 194 3.65 30.86 10.37
C ASP A 194 4.11 29.54 11.04
N PRO A 195 5.27 28.97 10.65
CA PRO A 195 5.81 27.77 11.28
C PRO A 195 5.90 27.84 12.81
N LYS A 196 6.04 29.03 13.39
CA LYS A 196 6.07 29.23 14.86
C LYS A 196 4.72 29.02 15.53
N GLU A 197 3.62 29.16 14.79
CA GLU A 197 2.27 28.93 15.28
C GLU A 197 1.85 27.46 15.15
N CYS A 198 2.65 26.63 14.46
CA CYS A 198 2.39 25.20 14.34
C CYS A 198 2.64 24.51 15.70
N PRO A 199 1.63 23.85 16.29
CA PRO A 199 1.81 23.13 17.55
C PRO A 199 2.87 22.03 17.39
N MET A 200 3.69 21.79 18.42
CA MET A 200 4.75 20.77 18.36
C MET A 200 4.22 19.35 18.61
N ASP A 201 3.02 19.22 19.18
CA ASP A 201 2.40 17.96 19.61
C ASP A 201 1.44 17.36 18.56
N VAL A 202 1.45 17.87 17.34
CA VAL A 202 0.66 17.36 16.21
C VAL A 202 1.52 16.57 15.22
N LEU A 203 0.86 15.82 14.34
CA LEU A 203 1.54 15.10 13.27
C LEU A 203 2.17 16.07 12.27
N HIS A 204 3.48 16.00 12.11
CA HIS A 204 4.22 16.73 11.09
C HIS A 204 4.62 15.80 9.93
N ILE A 205 4.40 16.24 8.70
CA ILE A 205 4.75 15.49 7.48
C ILE A 205 5.86 16.24 6.76
N PHE A 206 6.96 15.55 6.46
CA PHE A 206 8.11 16.12 5.76
C PHE A 206 8.46 15.33 4.49
N ALA A 207 9.21 15.96 3.60
CA ALA A 207 9.64 15.35 2.34
C ALA A 207 10.80 14.34 2.50
N THR A 208 11.62 14.47 3.55
CA THR A 208 12.82 13.64 3.74
C THR A 208 12.95 13.13 5.17
N ASN A 209 13.53 11.93 5.32
CA ASN A 209 13.82 11.35 6.64
C ASN A 209 14.70 12.26 7.48
N LYS A 210 15.69 12.94 6.86
CA LYS A 210 16.54 13.91 7.57
C LYS A 210 15.72 15.02 8.25
N GLN A 211 14.66 15.52 7.61
CA GLN A 211 13.78 16.53 8.21
C GLN A 211 12.93 15.94 9.34
N VAL A 212 12.42 14.71 9.14
CA VAL A 212 11.70 13.96 10.18
C VAL A 212 12.58 13.76 11.41
N ASP A 213 13.81 13.28 11.22
CA ASP A 213 14.77 13.00 12.29
C ASP A 213 15.12 14.27 13.06
N ASN A 214 15.39 15.38 12.35
CA ASN A 214 15.67 16.67 12.97
C ASN A 214 14.50 17.17 13.82
N HIS A 215 13.27 17.10 13.29
CA HIS A 215 12.09 17.56 14.01
C HIS A 215 11.79 16.66 15.23
N ASN A 216 11.81 15.34 15.05
CA ASN A 216 11.58 14.37 16.11
C ASN A 216 12.63 14.51 17.23
N ALA A 217 13.90 14.71 16.90
CA ALA A 217 14.95 14.94 17.89
C ALA A 217 14.70 16.22 18.71
N ALA A 218 14.27 17.31 18.06
CA ALA A 218 13.94 18.55 18.74
C ALA A 218 12.71 18.41 19.66
N VAL A 219 11.69 17.68 19.22
CA VAL A 219 10.49 17.35 20.02
C VAL A 219 10.86 16.48 21.22
N VAL A 220 11.66 15.43 21.04
CA VAL A 220 12.11 14.56 22.15
C VAL A 220 12.92 15.35 23.19
N ALA A 221 13.81 16.24 22.73
CA ALA A 221 14.61 17.08 23.63
C ALA A 221 13.76 18.05 24.46
N SER A 222 12.62 18.52 23.95
CA SER A 222 11.75 19.46 24.67
C SER A 222 10.99 18.82 25.84
N PHE A 223 10.81 17.49 25.84
CA PHE A 223 10.14 16.77 26.94
C PHE A 223 10.97 16.63 28.21
N GLY A 224 12.26 17.00 28.20
CA GLY A 224 13.12 17.03 29.41
C GLY A 224 13.29 15.68 30.12
N ALA A 225 12.96 14.57 29.45
CA ALA A 225 12.97 13.23 30.03
C ALA A 225 14.38 12.59 29.96
N VAL A 226 14.61 11.59 30.81
CA VAL A 226 15.77 10.71 30.71
C VAL A 226 15.68 9.93 29.40
N THR A 227 16.57 10.22 28.46
CA THR A 227 16.70 9.45 27.22
C THR A 227 17.31 8.08 27.53
N VAL A 228 16.65 7.02 27.05
CA VAL A 228 17.20 5.66 27.06
C VAL A 228 17.63 5.33 25.64
N ASP A 229 18.94 5.19 25.43
CA ASP A 229 19.48 4.78 24.14
C ASP A 229 19.33 3.27 23.98
N ILE A 230 18.50 2.86 23.02
CA ILE A 230 18.32 1.46 22.64
C ILE A 230 18.98 1.28 21.27
N GLN A 231 20.01 0.45 21.20
CA GLN A 231 20.59 0.07 19.90
C GLN A 231 19.64 -0.89 19.18
N ALA A 232 19.26 -0.55 17.96
CA ALA A 232 18.50 -1.45 17.09
C ALA A 232 19.43 -2.52 16.50
N GLU A 233 19.06 -3.80 16.65
CA GLU A 233 19.71 -4.95 15.98
C GLU A 233 19.37 -5.01 14.48
#